data_AF-A0A7X1JCD0-F1
#
_entry.id   AF-A0A7X1JCD0-F1
#
_cell.length_a   1.000
_cell.length_b   1.000
_cell.length_c   1.000
_cell.angle_alpha   90.00
_cell.angle_beta   90.00
_cell.angle_gamma   90.00
#
_symmetry.space_group_name_H-M   'P 1'
#
loop_
_entity.id
_entity.type
_entity.pdbx_description
1 polymer ?
#
loop_
_entity_poly.entity_id
_entity_poly.type
_entity_poly.pdbx_seq_one_letter_code
_entity_poly.pdbx_strand_id
1 'polypeptide(L)' 'MSTYRLDVPELHRRLDTRRRELGLTWRGVAQQTRLAPATFSRIANRHSLEADALVTLLVWLDLDTGIAALIEPGDERLL' A
#
# COMPACT_ATOMS: atom_id res chain seq x y z
N MET A 1 6.18 -22.56 -0.50
CA MET A 1 5.54 -21.82 -1.61
C MET A 1 4.19 -21.35 -1.12
N SER A 2 3.81 -20.08 -1.33
CA SER A 2 2.45 -19.63 -1.01
C SER A 2 1.46 -20.19 -2.02
N THR A 3 0.27 -20.57 -1.56
CA THR A 3 -0.83 -21.02 -2.42
C THR A 3 -1.52 -19.84 -3.14
N TYR A 4 -1.22 -18.62 -2.71
CA TYR A 4 -1.83 -17.39 -3.20
C TYR A 4 -0.78 -16.42 -3.73
N ARG A 5 -1.14 -15.64 -4.77
CA ARG A 5 -0.32 -14.59 -5.36
C ARG A 5 -1.09 -13.27 -5.33
N LEU A 6 -0.37 -12.19 -5.04
CA LEU A 6 -0.90 -10.83 -5.13
C LEU A 6 -1.18 -10.45 -6.59
N ASP A 7 -2.40 -9.99 -6.85
CA ASP A 7 -2.76 -9.31 -8.10
C ASP A 7 -2.28 -7.85 -8.04
N VAL A 8 -1.04 -7.62 -8.48
CA VAL A 8 -0.40 -6.29 -8.48
C VAL A 8 -1.14 -5.30 -9.37
N PRO A 9 -1.60 -5.65 -10.59
CA PRO A 9 -2.43 -4.77 -11.40
C PRO A 9 -3.72 -4.31 -10.71
N GLU A 10 -4.47 -5.22 -10.07
CA GLU A 10 -5.70 -4.85 -9.36
C GLU A 10 -5.39 -4.00 -8.12
N LEU A 11 -4.32 -4.31 -7.38
CA LEU A 11 -3.84 -3.47 -6.29
C LEU A 11 -3.55 -2.04 -6.78
N HIS A 12 -2.79 -1.89 -7.88
CA HIS A 12 -2.48 -0.58 -8.46
C HIS A 12 -3.76 0.18 -8.86
N ARG A 13 -4.73 -0.50 -9.47
CA ARG A 13 -6.01 0.10 -9.89
C ARG A 13 -6.80 0.66 -8.69
N ARG A 14 -6.86 -0.09 -7.58
CA ARG A 14 -7.52 0.37 -6.34
C ARG A 14 -6.78 1.56 -5.72
N LEU A 15 -5.44 1.50 -5.67
CA LEU A 15 -4.62 2.60 -5.19
C LEU A 15 -4.84 3.87 -6.01
N ASP A 16 -4.88 3.74 -7.34
CA ASP A 16 -5.10 4.87 -8.23
C ASP A 16 -6.49 5.49 -8.05
N THR A 17 -7.51 4.67 -7.81
CA THR A 17 -8.88 5.12 -7.55
C THR A 17 -8.95 5.94 -6.25
N ARG A 18 -8.52 5.36 -5.12
CA ARG A 18 -8.49 6.05 -3.81
C ARG A 18 -7.64 7.32 -3.84
N ARG A 19 -6.49 7.27 -4.52
CA ARG A 19 -5.60 8.43 -4.72
C ARG A 19 -6.33 9.58 -5.40
N ARG A 20 -7.08 9.30 -6.48
CA ARG A 20 -7.85 10.31 -7.23
C ARG A 20 -9.01 10.85 -6.39
N GLU A 21 -9.72 10.00 -5.65
CA GLU A 21 -10.79 10.42 -4.73
C GLU A 21 -10.31 11.39 -3.66
N LEU A 22 -9.10 11.17 -3.12
CA LEU A 22 -8.47 12.03 -2.13
C LEU A 22 -7.75 13.26 -2.75
N GLY A 23 -7.77 13.42 -4.08
CA GLY A 23 -7.09 14.54 -4.76
C GLY A 23 -5.56 14.51 -4.66
N LEU A 24 -4.96 13.34 -4.41
CA LEU A 24 -3.53 13.21 -4.16
C LEU A 24 -2.72 12.93 -5.44
N THR A 25 -1.47 13.38 -5.46
CA THR A 25 -0.44 12.84 -6.36
C THR A 25 0.14 11.55 -5.80
N TRP A 26 0.86 10.75 -6.59
CA TRP A 26 1.58 9.58 -6.07
C TRP A 26 2.59 9.94 -4.97
N ARG A 27 3.18 11.13 -5.02
CA ARG A 27 4.03 11.66 -3.93
C ARG A 27 3.21 11.95 -2.67
N GLY A 28 1.98 12.44 -2.81
CA GLY A 28 1.06 12.63 -1.69
C GLY A 28 0.69 11.30 -1.02
N VAL A 29 0.45 10.24 -1.81
CA VAL A 29 0.23 8.89 -1.26
C VAL A 29 1.47 8.42 -0.50
N ALA A 30 2.66 8.57 -1.09
CA ALA A 30 3.93 8.21 -0.45
C ALA A 30 4.13 8.91 0.91
N GLN A 31 3.74 10.18 1.01
CA GLN A 31 3.78 10.92 2.28
C GLN A 31 2.81 10.36 3.32
N GLN A 32 1.57 10.05 2.93
CA GLN A 32 0.57 9.49 3.85
C GLN A 32 0.94 8.09 4.33
N THR A 33 1.51 7.25 3.45
CA THR A 33 1.88 5.87 3.79
C THR A 33 3.30 5.76 4.36
N ARG A 34 4.07 6.85 4.40
CA ARG A 34 5.51 6.86 4.71
C ARG A 34 6.34 5.87 3.87
N LEU A 35 5.85 5.50 2.68
CA LEU A 35 6.56 4.60 1.77
C LEU A 35 7.39 5.42 0.77
N ALA A 36 8.50 4.86 0.30
CA ALA A 36 9.29 5.51 -0.73
C ALA A 36 8.47 5.72 -2.03
N PRO A 37 8.58 6.86 -2.72
CA PRO A 37 7.89 7.09 -4.00
C PRO A 37 8.18 6.00 -5.05
N ALA A 38 9.38 5.41 -5.01
CA ALA A 38 9.79 4.32 -5.89
C ALA A 38 8.93 3.06 -5.74
N THR A 39 8.30 2.84 -4.58
CA THR A 39 7.38 1.73 -4.34
C THR A 39 6.20 1.78 -5.30
N PHE A 40 5.61 2.96 -5.53
CA PHE A 40 4.48 3.13 -6.46
C PHE A 40 4.90 2.93 -7.91
N SER A 41 6.11 3.38 -8.29
CA SER A 41 6.67 3.10 -9.61
C SER A 41 6.87 1.60 -9.84
N ARG A 42 7.33 0.85 -8.83
CA ARG A 42 7.47 -0.62 -8.91
C ARG A 42 6.12 -1.31 -9.09
N ILE A 43 5.11 -0.90 -8.33
CA ILE A 43 3.75 -1.44 -8.43
C ILE A 43 3.15 -1.15 -9.82
N ALA A 44 3.29 0.08 -10.33
CA ALA A 44 2.84 0.45 -11.68
C ALA A 44 3.52 -0.40 -12.77
N ASN A 45 4.79 -0.74 -12.57
CA ASN A 45 5.56 -1.63 -13.44
C ASN A 45 5.36 -3.13 -13.14
N ARG A 46 4.36 -3.50 -12.33
CA ARG A 46 3.97 -4.89 -12.02
C ARG A 46 5.01 -5.72 -11.26
N HIS A 47 5.88 -5.08 -10.49
CA HIS A 47 6.87 -5.77 -9.65
C HIS A 47 6.27 -6.25 -8.32
N SER A 48 6.94 -7.25 -7.73
CA SER A 48 6.68 -7.73 -6.37
C SER A 48 6.90 -6.62 -5.33
N LEU A 49 6.07 -6.66 -4.28
CA LEU A 49 6.07 -5.75 -3.15
C LEU A 49 6.51 -6.51 -1.88
N GLU A 50 7.21 -5.82 -1.00
CA GLU A 50 7.53 -6.34 0.34
C GLU A 50 6.26 -6.43 1.20
N ALA A 51 6.24 -7.36 2.16
CA ALA A 51 5.02 -7.70 2.89
C ALA A 51 4.53 -6.54 3.79
N ASP A 52 5.44 -5.82 4.43
CA ASP A 52 5.19 -4.63 5.23
C ASP A 52 4.58 -3.48 4.42
N ALA A 53 5.11 -3.23 3.21
CA ALA A 53 4.58 -2.25 2.30
C ALA A 53 3.19 -2.65 1.81
N LEU A 54 2.93 -3.94 1.57
CA LEU A 54 1.59 -4.43 1.23
C LEU A 54 0.60 -4.16 2.36
N VAL A 55 0.95 -4.52 3.59
CA VAL A 55 0.13 -4.30 4.78
C VAL A 55 -0.23 -2.81 4.94
N THR A 56 0.76 -1.93 4.83
CA THR A 56 0.56 -0.47 4.88
C THR A 56 -0.44 0.01 3.82
N LEU A 57 -0.32 -0.47 2.58
CA LEU A 57 -1.20 -0.08 1.48
C LEU A 57 -2.62 -0.63 1.65
N LEU A 58 -2.78 -1.82 2.22
CA LEU A 58 -4.11 -2.39 2.51
C LEU A 58 -4.85 -1.55 3.55
N VAL A 59 -4.16 -1.11 4.61
CA VAL A 59 -4.72 -0.18 5.60
C VAL A 59 -5.08 1.17 4.97
N TRP A 60 -4.18 1.73 4.15
CA TRP A 60 -4.43 3.02 3.50
C TRP A 60 -5.60 2.99 2.51
N LEU A 61 -5.77 1.86 1.82
CA LEU A 61 -6.92 1.62 0.95
C LEU A 61 -8.24 1.49 1.71
N ASP A 62 -8.21 1.51 3.05
CA ASP A 62 -9.40 1.35 3.88
C ASP A 62 -10.11 0.03 3.56
N LEU A 63 -9.33 -0.97 3.13
CA LEU A 63 -9.80 -2.31 2.83
C LEU A 63 -10.01 -3.03 4.15
N ASP A 64 -11.14 -2.69 4.75
CA ASP A 64 -11.86 -3.44 5.75
C ASP A 64 -11.20 -3.56 7.14
N THR A 65 -12.02 -3.21 8.12
CA THR A 65 -11.86 -3.31 9.57
C THR A 65 -11.20 -4.61 10.06
N GLY A 66 -11.34 -5.72 9.32
CA GLY A 66 -10.79 -7.03 9.70
C GLY A 66 -9.28 -7.16 9.54
N ILE A 67 -8.67 -6.58 8.49
CA ILE A 67 -7.20 -6.57 8.35
C ILE A 67 -6.58 -5.55 9.30
N ALA A 68 -7.21 -4.37 9.44
CA ALA A 68 -6.77 -3.36 10.40
C ALA A 68 -6.70 -3.90 11.84
N ALA A 69 -7.63 -4.78 12.24
CA ALA A 69 -7.63 -5.41 13.56
C ALA A 69 -6.43 -6.36 13.80
N LEU A 70 -5.73 -6.78 12.75
CA LEU A 70 -4.57 -7.68 12.82
C LEU A 70 -3.22 -6.94 12.71
N ILE A 71 -3.25 -5.60 12.67
CA ILE A 71 -2.07 -4.77 12.42
C ILE A 71 -1.84 -3.84 13.61
N GLU A 72 -0.65 -3.92 14.20
CA GLU A 72 -0.19 -2.97 15.22
C GLU A 72 0.54 -1.78 14.54
N PRO A 73 0.40 -0.55 15.06
CA PRO A 73 1.22 0.57 14.60
C PRO A 73 2.70 0.23 14.78
N GLY A 74 3.51 0.40 13.72
CA GLY A 74 4.96 0.22 13.83
C GLY A 74 5.56 1.17 14.87
N ASP A 75 6.52 0.69 15.66
CA ASP A 75 7.13 1.48 16.74
C ASP A 75 7.83 2.71 16.15
N GLU A 76 7.31 3.91 16.44
CA GLU A 76 7.82 5.18 15.91
C GLU A 76 9.23 5.53 16.45
N ARG A 77 9.77 4.72 17.38
CA ARG A 77 11.04 4.95 18.06
C ARG A 77 12.28 4.34 17.39
N LEU A 78 12.14 3.67 16.24
CA LEU A 78 13.25 3.01 15.54
C LEU A 78 13.59 3.63 14.18
N LEU A 79 13.18 4.88 13.90
CA LEU A 79 13.56 5.64 12.71
C LEU A 79 14.26 6.95 13.07
#